data_AF-A0AB73RKW0-F1
#
_entry.id   AF-A0AB73RKW0-F1
#
_cell.length_a   1.000
_cell.length_b   1.000
_cell.length_c   1.000
_cell.angle_alpha   90.00
_cell.angle_beta   90.00
_cell.angle_gamma   90.00
#
_symmetry.space_group_name_H-M   'P 1'
#
loop_
_entity.id
_entity.type
_entity.pdbx_description
1 polymer ?
#
loop_
_entity_poly.entity_id
_entity_poly.type
_entity_poly.pdbx_seq_one_letter_code
_entity_poly.pdbx_strand_id
1 'polypeptide(L)' 'MNSGLYTIDYVLHGEARSFVIRADKMGNAEAWHWASCDAGFGHIPRSNRDQTRRTSKPRAEQFGITDVRWRSADSLAS' A
#
# COMPACT_ATOMS: atom_id res chain seq x y z
N MET A 1 -4.78 22.07 -8.28
CA MET A 1 -4.15 20.86 -8.88
C MET A 1 -3.96 19.85 -7.77
N ASN A 2 -4.41 18.60 -7.94
CA ASN A 2 -4.02 17.55 -7.01
C ASN A 2 -2.54 17.23 -7.25
N SER A 3 -1.69 17.40 -6.25
CA SER A 3 -0.25 17.18 -6.38
C SER A 3 0.12 15.71 -6.66
N GLY A 4 -0.88 14.81 -6.66
CA GLY A 4 -0.72 13.37 -6.81
C GLY A 4 0.03 12.76 -5.63
N LEU A 5 0.21 13.49 -4.54
CA LEU A 5 0.93 13.04 -3.36
C LEU A 5 -0.07 12.43 -2.38
N TYR A 6 0.23 11.22 -1.95
CA TYR A 6 -0.60 10.48 -1.01
C TYR A 6 0.28 9.87 0.07
N THR A 7 -0.14 10.05 1.31
CA THR A 7 0.46 9.37 2.46
C THR A 7 -0.32 8.09 2.70
N ILE A 8 0.39 6.97 2.78
CA ILE A 8 -0.15 5.68 3.17
C ILE A 8 0.33 5.39 4.58
N ASP A 9 -0.60 5.13 5.48
CA ASP A 9 -0.38 4.73 6.86
C ASP A 9 -0.78 3.25 6.98
N TYR A 10 0.05 2.40 7.57
CA TYR A 10 -0.27 0.99 7.79
C TYR A 10 0.47 0.45 9.00
N VAL A 11 0.00 -0.66 9.58
CA VAL A 11 0.68 -1.32 10.69
C VAL A 11 1.34 -2.59 10.17
N LEU A 12 2.63 -2.77 10.43
CA LEU A 12 3.40 -3.97 10.09
C LEU A 12 3.92 -4.63 11.37
N HIS A 13 3.47 -5.85 11.66
CA HIS A 13 3.86 -6.60 12.86
C HIS A 13 3.65 -5.84 14.18
N GLY A 14 2.62 -4.99 14.24
CA GLY A 14 2.33 -4.14 15.40
C GLY A 14 3.06 -2.79 15.40
N GLU A 15 3.90 -2.51 14.40
CA GLU A 15 4.59 -1.24 14.24
C GLU A 15 3.89 -0.36 13.21
N ALA A 16 3.49 0.85 13.61
CA ALA A 16 2.91 1.82 12.70
C ALA A 16 3.99 2.34 11.74
N ARG A 17 3.72 2.20 10.45
CA ARG A 17 4.56 2.64 9.33
C ARG A 17 3.77 3.59 8.46
N SER A 18 4.46 4.57 7.90
CA SER A 18 3.85 5.46 6.92
C SER A 18 4.88 5.94 5.91
N PHE A 19 4.41 6.15 4.68
CA PHE A 19 5.25 6.60 3.58
C PHE A 19 4.43 7.45 2.61
N VAL A 20 5.11 8.29 1.85
CA VAL A 20 4.49 9.16 0.85
C VAL A 20 4.83 8.64 -0.53
N ILE A 21 3.82 8.54 -1.38
CA ILE A 21 3.98 8.18 -2.78
C ILE A 21 3.32 9.19 -3.69
N ARG A 22 3.78 9.17 -4.95
CA ARG A 22 3.14 9.92 -6.03
C ARG A 22 2.32 8.97 -6.89
N ALA A 23 1.02 9.18 -6.96
CA ALA A 23 0.08 8.43 -7.79
C ALA A 23 -0.91 9.39 -8.46
N ASP A 24 -1.51 8.98 -9.57
CA ASP A 24 -2.56 9.77 -10.25
C ASP A 24 -3.89 9.71 -9.48
N LYS A 25 -4.16 8.57 -8.86
CA LYS A 25 -5.33 8.32 -8.01
C LYS A 25 -4.94 7.41 -6.85
N MET A 26 -5.60 7.58 -5.73
CA MET A 26 -5.44 6.71 -4.57
C MET A 26 -6.79 6.13 -4.17
N GLY A 27 -6.83 4.81 -4.03
CA GLY A 27 -7.99 4.08 -3.55
C GLY A 27 -7.57 2.97 -2.61
N ASN A 28 -8.55 2.33 -1.97
CA ASN A 28 -8.26 1.27 -1.00
C ASN A 28 -7.41 0.15 -1.62
N ALA A 29 -7.73 -0.33 -2.82
CA ALA A 29 -6.93 -1.37 -3.49
C ALA A 29 -5.48 -0.92 -3.77
N GLU A 30 -5.30 0.33 -4.19
CA GLU A 30 -4.00 0.93 -4.47
C GLU A 30 -3.16 1.04 -3.19
N ALA A 31 -3.77 1.54 -2.09
CA ALA A 31 -3.09 1.69 -0.81
C ALA A 31 -2.61 0.35 -0.25
N TRP A 32 -3.43 -0.69 -0.33
CA TRP A 32 -3.04 -2.04 0.09
C TRP A 32 -1.94 -2.63 -0.79
N HIS A 33 -1.95 -2.37 -2.10
CA HIS A 33 -0.88 -2.78 -3.00
C HIS A 33 0.46 -2.14 -2.61
N TRP A 34 0.47 -0.83 -2.41
CA TRP A 34 1.66 -0.08 -2.03
C TRP A 34 2.17 -0.46 -0.63
N ALA A 35 1.28 -0.61 0.36
CA ALA A 35 1.67 -1.07 1.70
C ALA A 35 2.29 -2.48 1.65
N SER A 36 1.76 -3.37 0.81
CA SER A 36 2.35 -4.71 0.61
C SER A 36 3.72 -4.65 -0.08
N CYS A 37 3.89 -3.72 -1.02
CA CYS A 37 5.17 -3.47 -1.70
C CYS A 37 6.23 -2.95 -0.71
N ASP A 38 5.89 -1.94 0.09
CA ASP A 38 6.77 -1.32 1.09
C ASP A 38 7.18 -2.30 2.20
N ALA A 39 6.24 -3.12 2.67
CA ALA A 39 6.50 -4.15 3.67
C ALA A 39 7.36 -5.33 3.16
N GLY A 40 7.78 -5.33 1.89
CA GLY A 40 8.63 -6.37 1.30
C GLY A 40 7.90 -7.68 1.00
N PHE A 41 6.58 -7.73 1.15
CA PHE A 41 5.73 -8.87 0.78
C PHE A 41 5.21 -8.79 -0.66
N GLY A 42 5.56 -7.72 -1.39
CA GLY A 42 5.43 -7.64 -2.83
C GLY A 42 6.28 -8.75 -3.47
N HIS A 43 5.68 -9.92 -3.65
CA HIS A 43 6.30 -11.03 -4.33
C HIS A 43 6.63 -10.56 -5.75
N ILE A 44 7.90 -10.20 -6.02
CA ILE A 44 8.37 -10.01 -7.38
C ILE A 44 8.30 -11.40 -8.02
N PRO A 45 7.38 -11.66 -8.95
CA PRO A 45 7.31 -12.97 -9.56
C PRO A 45 8.61 -13.17 -10.34
N ARG A 46 9.45 -14.11 -9.90
CA ARG A 46 10.65 -14.52 -10.66
C ARG A 46 10.30 -15.10 -12.03
N SER A 47 9.02 -15.45 -12.29
CA SER A 47 8.60 -16.10 -13.53
C SER A 47 7.13 -15.88 -13.85
N ASN A 48 6.84 -15.57 -15.11
CA ASN A 48 5.53 -15.26 -15.71
C ASN A 48 4.55 -16.46 -15.80
N ARG A 49 4.77 -17.53 -15.02
CA ARG A 49 4.01 -18.79 -15.10
C ARG A 49 3.32 -19.21 -13.81
N ASP A 50 3.65 -18.59 -12.68
CA ASP A 50 2.89 -18.83 -11.45
C ASP A 50 1.67 -17.92 -11.48
N GLN A 51 0.48 -18.50 -11.57
CA GLN A 51 -0.77 -17.75 -11.51
C GLN A 51 -0.84 -17.08 -10.13
N THR A 52 -0.36 -15.84 -10.07
CA THR A 52 -0.28 -15.01 -8.87
C THR A 52 -1.63 -15.03 -8.16
N ARG A 53 -1.76 -15.86 -7.12
CA ARG A 53 -2.92 -15.83 -6.23
C ARG A 53 -2.90 -14.45 -5.60
N ARG A 54 -3.71 -13.53 -6.14
CA ARG A 54 -3.95 -12.19 -5.62
C ARG A 54 -3.96 -12.28 -4.10
N THR A 55 -3.04 -11.58 -3.44
CA THR A 55 -2.89 -11.61 -1.99
C THR A 55 -4.21 -11.15 -1.36
N SER A 56 -5.05 -12.09 -0.97
CA SER A 56 -6.30 -11.81 -0.26
C SER A 56 -5.96 -11.24 1.12
N LYS A 57 -6.82 -10.36 1.64
CA LYS A 57 -6.76 -9.76 3.00
C LYS A 57 -6.25 -10.71 4.11
N PRO A 58 -6.74 -11.96 4.25
CA PRO A 58 -6.24 -12.88 5.29
C PRO A 58 -4.76 -13.25 5.16
N ARG A 59 -4.18 -13.17 3.96
CA ARG A 59 -2.76 -13.45 3.73
C ARG A 59 -1.90 -12.25 4.12
N ALA A 60 -2.36 -11.02 3.89
CA ALA A 60 -1.69 -9.80 4.34
C ALA A 60 -1.70 -9.70 5.89
N GLU A 61 -2.79 -10.12 6.53
CA GLU A 61 -2.86 -10.21 8.00
C GLU A 61 -1.92 -11.28 8.57
N GLN A 62 -1.75 -12.43 7.89
CA GLN A 62 -0.73 -13.43 8.26
C GLN A 62 0.70 -12.89 8.16
N PHE A 63 0.93 -11.93 7.26
CA PHE A 63 2.20 -11.20 7.14
C PHE A 63 2.29 -9.99 8.08
N GLY A 64 1.27 -9.75 8.92
CA GLY A 64 1.28 -8.69 9.91
C GLY A 64 0.92 -7.30 9.39
N ILE A 65 0.49 -7.17 8.13
CA ILE A 65 0.01 -5.90 7.56
C ILE A 65 -1.45 -5.71 7.96
N THR A 66 -1.73 -4.68 8.74
CA THR A 66 -3.07 -4.32 9.22
C THR A 66 -3.30 -2.81 9.16
N ASP A 67 -4.55 -2.38 9.33
CA ASP A 67 -4.95 -0.97 9.44
C ASP A 67 -4.42 -0.05 8.31
N VAL A 68 -4.38 -0.54 7.07
CA VAL A 68 -3.96 0.28 5.91
C VAL A 68 -4.96 1.40 5.67
N ARG A 69 -4.47 2.63 5.73
CA ARG A 69 -5.18 3.89 5.50
C ARG A 69 -4.37 4.73 4.52
N TRP A 70 -5.06 5.61 3.80
CA TRP A 70 -4.42 6.53 2.88
C TRP A 70 -5.07 7.89 2.98
N ARG A 71 -4.28 8.93 2.76
CA ARG A 71 -4.72 10.33 2.77
C ARG A 71 -4.03 11.06 1.63
N SER A 72 -4.77 11.84 0.87
CA SER A 72 -4.16 12.77 -0.07
C SER A 72 -3.42 13.85 0.71
N ALA A 73 -2.17 14.10 0.35
CA ALA A 73 -1.43 15.30 0.76
C ALA A 73 -1.92 16.53 -0.03
N ASP A 74 -3.23 16.57 -0.32
CA ASP A 74 -3.94 17.76 -0.77
C ASP A 74 -4.04 18.67 0.44
N SER A 75 -2.90 19.27 0.79
CA SER A 75 -2.80 20.31 1.78
C SER A 75 -2.44 21.58 1.05
N LEU A 76 -3.42 22.48 1.00
CA LEU A 76 -3.23 23.93 0.95
C LEU A 76 -2.41 24.44 -0.25
N ALA A 77 -3.01 24.41 -1.43
CA ALA A 77 -2.78 25.49 -2.38
C ALA A 77 -3.98 26.44 -2.29
N SER A 78 -3.84 27.47 -1.44
CA SER A 78 -4.70 28.66 -1.42
C SER A 78 -4.68 29.40 -2.76
#